data_AF-A0A819NWL9-F1
#
_entry.id   AF-A0A819NWL9-F1
#
_cell.length_a   1.000
_cell.length_b   1.000
_cell.length_c   1.000
_cell.angle_alpha   90.00
_cell.angle_beta   90.00
_cell.angle_gamma   90.00
#
_symmetry.space_group_name_H-M   'P 1'
#
loop_
_entity.id
_entity.type
_entity.pdbx_description
1 polymer ?
#
loop_
_entity_poly.entity_id
_entity_poly.type
_entity_poly.pdbx_seq_one_letter_code
_entity_poly.pdbx_strand_id
1 'polypeptide(L)'
;MMVIRSSIVVFLVLLLSSINAFYLPGLAPNVFCRNPIPDSKCKPKVEVFVNRLDSVESVLPYEYTYFGFCSVVDEPSPVENLGQVLFGERIRPSPYKFDFLKDEDCHFVCRKTFGPGEIQQQKMLKRLMKAMVLNYQQHWIIDNMPVTLCYKNTENQEFCSRGFPVGCYVTKSGQSKESCNIRDGRNDTFYVFNHLDFEITYHSGEAEAWGSAFGENGGRIIAAKVQVNSLNSEKCDRSSEPVTFQSSTKNVDIPYTYSVKFIKNNDIRWASRWDYILKSLPQTRIQWFSILNSLVIVLFLSGMVAMILLRTLHKDIARYNQMVDADDAQEEFGWKL
;
A
#
# COMPACT_ATOMS: atom_id res chain seq x y z
N MET A 1 -53.08 -1.27 -22.67
CA MET A 1 -51.76 -1.94 -22.78
C MET A 1 -50.64 -1.00 -23.25
N MET A 2 -50.90 -0.04 -24.15
CA MET A 2 -49.90 0.91 -24.67
C MET A 2 -49.43 1.98 -23.66
N VAL A 3 -50.33 2.46 -22.79
CA VAL A 3 -50.02 3.46 -21.74
C VAL A 3 -49.08 2.90 -20.66
N ILE A 4 -49.27 1.64 -20.26
CA ILE A 4 -48.43 0.97 -19.25
C ILE A 4 -46.99 0.79 -19.76
N ARG A 5 -46.81 0.47 -21.06
CA ARG A 5 -45.48 0.42 -21.68
C ARG A 5 -44.79 1.79 -21.70
N SER A 6 -45.52 2.87 -21.94
CA SER A 6 -44.96 4.22 -21.95
C SER A 6 -44.49 4.67 -20.56
N SER A 7 -45.26 4.37 -19.51
CA SER A 7 -44.88 4.73 -18.13
C SER A 7 -43.66 3.96 -17.64
N ILE A 8 -43.51 2.68 -18.03
CA ILE A 8 -42.32 1.88 -17.68
C ILE A 8 -41.06 2.45 -18.33
N VAL A 9 -41.15 2.89 -19.59
CA VAL A 9 -40.01 3.48 -20.31
C VAL A 9 -39.58 4.80 -19.67
N VAL A 10 -40.53 5.67 -19.29
CA VAL A 10 -40.23 6.94 -18.61
C VAL A 10 -39.58 6.70 -17.25
N PHE A 11 -40.05 5.71 -16.50
CA PHE A 11 -39.46 5.34 -15.21
C PHE A 11 -38.03 4.78 -15.35
N LEU A 12 -37.77 3.98 -16.38
CA LEU A 12 -36.42 3.47 -16.66
C LEU A 12 -35.45 4.58 -17.07
N VAL A 13 -35.92 5.58 -17.83
CA VAL A 13 -35.11 6.75 -18.22
C VAL A 13 -34.77 7.63 -17.00
N LEU A 14 -35.71 7.80 -16.06
CA LEU A 14 -35.47 8.52 -14.80
C LEU A 14 -34.44 7.82 -13.89
N LEU A 15 -34.46 6.47 -13.85
CA LEU A 15 -33.45 5.68 -13.15
C LEU A 15 -32.05 5.82 -13.77
N LEU A 16 -31.96 5.89 -15.10
CA LEU A 16 -30.69 6.09 -15.81
C LEU A 16 -30.08 7.48 -15.59
N SER A 17 -30.91 8.53 -15.41
CA SER A 17 -30.42 9.88 -15.07
C SER A 17 -29.87 10.02 -13.65
N SER A 18 -30.03 8.99 -12.80
CA SER A 18 -29.54 8.98 -11.42
C SER A 18 -28.15 8.33 -11.26
N ILE A 19 -27.55 7.88 -12.37
CA ILE A 19 -26.26 7.18 -12.34
C ILE A 19 -25.13 8.21 -12.28
N ASN A 20 -24.70 8.55 -11.06
CA ASN A 20 -23.43 9.23 -10.85
C ASN A 20 -22.29 8.21 -10.97
N ALA A 21 -21.64 8.18 -12.12
CA ALA A 21 -20.40 7.44 -12.28
C ALA A 21 -19.27 8.20 -11.55
N PHE A 22 -18.77 7.63 -10.45
CA PHE A 22 -17.61 8.14 -9.74
C PHE A 22 -16.36 7.35 -10.11
N TYR A 23 -15.25 8.05 -10.36
CA TYR A 23 -13.97 7.41 -10.62
C TYR A 23 -13.37 6.90 -9.32
N LEU A 24 -13.06 5.61 -9.26
CA LEU A 24 -12.30 5.01 -8.16
C LEU A 24 -10.81 5.35 -8.35
N PRO A 25 -10.20 6.15 -7.43
CA PRO A 25 -8.78 6.49 -7.51
C PRO A 25 -7.91 5.22 -7.52
N GLY A 26 -6.97 5.16 -8.47
CA GLY A 26 -5.99 4.07 -8.60
C GLY A 26 -6.29 3.00 -9.64
N LEU A 27 -7.42 3.07 -10.36
CA LEU A 27 -7.76 2.10 -11.42
C LEU A 27 -7.26 2.52 -12.81
N ALA A 28 -7.33 3.81 -13.16
CA ALA A 28 -6.85 4.30 -14.45
C ALA A 28 -5.35 4.65 -14.39
N PRO A 29 -4.59 4.32 -15.45
CA PRO A 29 -3.18 4.67 -15.53
C PRO A 29 -2.99 6.19 -15.64
N ASN A 30 -2.09 6.74 -14.84
CA ASN A 30 -1.57 8.09 -15.07
C ASN A 30 -0.47 8.04 -16.13
N VAL A 31 -0.49 8.99 -17.06
CA VAL A 31 0.59 9.21 -18.02
C VAL A 31 1.38 10.43 -17.57
N PHE A 32 2.70 10.30 -17.54
CA PHE A 32 3.62 11.38 -17.19
C PHE A 32 4.42 11.81 -18.43
N CYS A 33 4.75 13.10 -18.53
CA CYS A 33 5.54 13.63 -19.64
C CYS A 33 6.30 14.90 -19.26
N ARG A 34 7.46 15.11 -19.87
CA ARG A 34 8.32 16.26 -19.56
C ARG A 34 7.68 17.60 -19.90
N ASN A 35 7.03 17.67 -21.07
CA ASN A 35 6.34 18.87 -21.55
C ASN A 35 4.85 18.55 -21.70
N PRO A 36 3.98 19.12 -20.85
CA PRO A 36 2.56 18.87 -20.95
C PRO A 36 2.03 19.44 -22.26
N ILE A 37 1.47 18.59 -23.11
CA ILE A 37 0.77 19.01 -24.32
C ILE A 37 -0.58 19.59 -23.85
N PRO A 38 -0.98 20.81 -24.27
CA PRO A 38 -2.31 21.33 -23.99
C PRO A 38 -3.37 20.31 -24.43
N ASP A 39 -4.39 20.07 -23.61
CA ASP A 39 -5.46 19.07 -23.78
C ASP A 39 -5.09 17.59 -23.59
N SER A 40 -3.82 17.25 -23.32
CA SER A 40 -3.44 15.89 -22.93
C SER A 40 -3.63 15.68 -21.42
N LYS A 41 -4.19 14.53 -21.00
CA LYS A 41 -4.24 14.08 -19.59
C LYS A 41 -2.85 13.67 -19.06
N CYS A 42 -1.84 14.46 -19.35
CA CYS A 42 -0.46 14.18 -19.03
C CYS A 42 0.02 15.01 -17.84
N LYS A 43 0.70 14.37 -16.89
CA LYS A 43 1.20 15.02 -15.67
C LYS A 43 2.73 15.23 -15.77
N PRO A 44 3.24 16.47 -15.63
CA PRO A 44 4.68 16.69 -15.67
C PRO A 44 5.41 16.38 -14.37
N LYS A 45 4.68 16.40 -13.26
CA LYS A 45 5.23 16.18 -11.93
C LYS A 45 4.75 14.85 -11.37
N VAL A 46 5.68 14.13 -10.77
CA VAL A 46 5.44 12.91 -10.00
C VAL A 46 5.37 13.31 -8.53
N GLU A 47 4.18 13.21 -7.96
CA GLU A 47 3.95 13.50 -6.54
C GLU A 47 4.22 12.27 -5.69
N VAL A 48 4.93 12.48 -4.58
CA VAL A 48 5.23 11.44 -3.60
C VAL A 48 4.36 11.65 -2.38
N PHE A 49 3.64 10.60 -1.99
CA PHE A 49 2.81 10.61 -0.80
C PHE A 49 3.41 9.74 0.29
N VAL A 50 3.13 10.08 1.54
CA VAL A 50 3.53 9.32 2.72
C VAL A 50 2.30 8.80 3.44
N ASN A 51 2.39 7.58 3.97
CA ASN A 51 1.38 6.99 4.83
C ASN A 51 1.89 6.95 6.28
N ARG A 52 1.05 6.45 7.20
CA ARG A 52 1.45 6.13 8.58
C ARG A 52 2.64 5.17 8.61
N LEU A 53 3.46 5.31 9.63
CA LEU A 53 4.55 4.40 9.94
C LEU A 53 4.03 3.28 10.84
N ASP A 54 4.48 2.05 10.61
CA ASP A 54 4.22 0.89 11.45
C ASP A 54 5.53 0.21 11.87
N SER A 55 5.41 -0.79 12.73
CA SER A 55 6.55 -1.54 13.26
C SER A 55 6.12 -2.98 13.54
N VAL A 56 7.03 -3.92 13.29
CA VAL A 56 6.81 -5.33 13.68
C VAL A 56 6.88 -5.52 15.21
N GLU A 57 7.55 -4.59 15.91
CA GLU A 57 7.78 -4.63 17.37
C GLU A 57 6.69 -3.90 18.16
N SER A 58 5.87 -3.08 17.49
CA SER A 58 4.85 -2.25 18.14
C SER A 58 3.53 -2.30 17.39
N VAL A 59 2.45 -2.47 18.15
CA VAL A 59 1.08 -2.51 17.61
C VAL A 59 0.57 -1.12 17.21
N LEU A 60 1.23 -0.05 17.65
CA LEU A 60 0.76 1.32 17.44
C LEU A 60 1.40 1.95 16.19
N PRO A 61 0.61 2.22 15.13
CA PRO A 61 1.08 3.04 14.02
C PRO A 61 1.08 4.52 14.41
N TYR A 62 1.99 5.28 13.81
CA TYR A 62 2.10 6.73 14.03
C TYR A 62 2.08 7.48 12.70
N GLU A 63 1.53 8.70 12.71
CA GLU A 63 1.56 9.57 11.54
C GLU A 63 2.98 10.05 11.22
N TYR A 64 3.25 10.35 9.96
CA TYR A 64 4.54 10.85 9.49
C TYR A 64 5.00 12.12 10.24
N THR A 65 4.09 13.04 10.54
CA THR A 65 4.39 14.29 11.27
C THR A 65 4.77 14.06 12.74
N TYR A 66 4.44 12.92 13.33
CA TYR A 66 4.66 12.63 14.76
C TYR A 66 6.14 12.63 15.17
N PHE A 67 7.02 12.24 14.23
CA PHE A 67 8.46 12.12 14.42
C PHE A 67 9.24 13.39 14.02
N GLY A 68 8.55 14.43 13.55
CA GLY A 68 9.19 15.70 13.19
C GLY A 68 9.90 15.72 11.82
N PHE A 69 9.51 14.85 10.89
CA PHE A 69 10.01 14.85 9.51
C PHE A 69 9.60 16.10 8.71
N CYS A 70 10.11 16.25 7.49
CA CYS A 70 9.73 17.34 6.59
C CYS A 70 8.31 17.12 6.04
N SER A 71 7.34 17.92 6.46
CA SER A 71 5.95 17.84 5.99
C SER A 71 5.51 19.15 5.33
N VAL A 72 4.56 19.05 4.41
CA VAL A 72 3.88 20.21 3.81
C VAL A 72 2.67 20.57 4.65
N VAL A 73 2.47 21.85 4.98
CA VAL A 73 1.40 22.31 5.89
C VAL A 73 0.11 22.65 5.15
N ASP A 74 0.21 23.12 3.90
CA ASP A 74 -0.91 23.76 3.18
C ASP A 74 -1.46 22.97 1.98
N GLU A 75 -1.15 21.67 1.89
CA GLU A 75 -1.64 20.82 0.79
C GLU A 75 -2.78 19.90 1.26
N PRO A 76 -3.92 19.86 0.53
CA PRO A 76 -5.02 18.97 0.86
C PRO A 76 -4.56 17.51 0.73
N SER A 77 -5.03 16.67 1.66
CA SER A 77 -4.83 15.21 1.54
C SER A 77 -5.45 14.71 0.23
N PRO A 78 -4.78 13.78 -0.47
CA PRO A 78 -5.36 13.17 -1.67
C PRO A 78 -6.65 12.41 -1.32
N VAL A 79 -7.52 12.26 -2.31
CA VAL A 79 -8.76 11.48 -2.16
C VAL A 79 -8.44 10.00 -1.93
N GLU A 80 -8.79 9.51 -0.75
CA GLU A 80 -8.63 8.11 -0.35
C GLU A 80 -9.76 7.25 -0.94
N ASN A 81 -9.45 6.01 -1.34
CA ASN A 81 -10.47 5.06 -1.78
C ASN A 81 -11.14 4.37 -0.57
N LEU A 82 -12.28 3.71 -0.79
CA LEU A 82 -13.05 3.07 0.29
C LEU A 82 -12.21 2.05 1.10
N GLY A 83 -11.35 1.29 0.43
CA GLY A 83 -10.45 0.34 1.09
C GLY A 83 -9.46 1.04 2.02
N GLN A 84 -8.83 2.11 1.55
CA GLN A 84 -7.88 2.91 2.33
C GLN A 84 -8.52 3.49 3.59
N VAL A 85 -9.76 3.96 3.49
CA VAL A 85 -10.54 4.44 4.63
C VAL A 85 -10.83 3.30 5.62
N LEU A 86 -11.25 2.12 5.13
CA LEU A 86 -11.53 0.95 5.97
C LEU A 86 -10.28 0.41 6.69
N PHE A 87 -9.11 0.47 6.04
CA PHE A 87 -7.83 0.07 6.64
C PHE A 87 -7.18 1.17 7.49
N GLY A 88 -7.82 2.34 7.57
CA GLY A 88 -7.35 3.50 8.33
C GLY A 88 -6.02 4.06 7.82
N GLU A 89 -5.77 3.98 6.51
CA GLU A 89 -4.65 4.68 5.89
C GLU A 89 -4.82 6.19 6.07
N ARG A 90 -3.70 6.89 6.17
CA ARG A 90 -3.66 8.35 6.33
C ARG A 90 -2.61 8.88 5.37
N ILE A 91 -3.03 9.08 4.13
CA ILE A 91 -2.12 9.51 3.08
C ILE A 91 -1.97 11.03 3.15
N ARG A 92 -0.72 11.49 3.20
CA ARG A 92 -0.36 12.91 3.25
C ARG A 92 0.60 13.27 2.11
N PRO A 93 0.50 14.48 1.58
CA PRO A 93 1.49 14.99 0.63
C PRO A 93 2.84 15.14 1.32
N SER A 94 3.90 14.76 0.62
CA SER A 94 5.28 14.96 1.05
C SER A 94 5.91 16.12 0.28
N PRO A 95 6.98 16.73 0.81
CA PRO A 95 7.71 17.78 0.08
C PRO A 95 8.55 17.23 -1.09
N TYR A 96 8.57 15.91 -1.31
CA TYR A 96 9.30 15.26 -2.39
C TYR A 96 8.45 15.30 -3.67
N LYS A 97 8.94 16.00 -4.68
CA LYS A 97 8.28 16.15 -5.99
C LYS A 97 9.32 15.99 -7.08
N PHE A 98 9.05 15.13 -8.05
CA PHE A 98 9.99 14.88 -9.14
C PHE A 98 9.44 15.43 -10.45
N ASP A 99 10.28 16.08 -11.24
CA ASP A 99 9.97 16.40 -12.63
C ASP A 99 10.23 15.16 -13.48
N PHE A 100 9.23 14.69 -14.23
CA PHE A 100 9.36 13.45 -15.01
C PHE A 100 10.45 13.56 -16.09
N LEU A 101 11.31 12.53 -16.20
CA LEU A 101 12.49 12.47 -17.11
C LEU A 101 13.59 13.52 -16.82
N LYS A 102 13.63 14.04 -15.60
CA LYS A 102 14.69 14.91 -15.13
C LYS A 102 15.39 14.23 -13.96
N ASP A 103 16.53 13.63 -14.26
CA ASP A 103 17.38 13.05 -13.23
C ASP A 103 17.97 14.17 -12.37
N GLU A 104 17.88 14.02 -11.04
CA GLU A 104 18.45 14.95 -10.07
C GLU A 104 19.36 14.16 -9.13
N ASP A 105 20.67 14.43 -9.18
CA ASP A 105 21.63 13.74 -8.32
C ASP A 105 21.55 14.20 -6.86
N CYS A 106 21.09 15.42 -6.62
CA CYS A 106 20.92 15.96 -5.28
C CYS A 106 19.89 17.09 -5.24
N HIS A 107 18.89 16.92 -4.38
CA HIS A 107 17.94 17.97 -4.05
C HIS A 107 17.79 18.08 -2.53
N PHE A 108 17.97 19.29 -2.00
CA PHE A 108 17.76 19.59 -0.59
C PHE A 108 16.28 19.85 -0.30
N VAL A 109 15.73 19.14 0.68
CA VAL A 109 14.30 19.23 1.02
C VAL A 109 14.10 20.17 2.20
N CYS A 110 14.64 19.80 3.36
CA CYS A 110 14.54 20.60 4.57
C CYS A 110 15.61 20.19 5.57
N ARG A 111 15.87 21.05 6.56
CA ARG A 111 16.76 20.75 7.68
C ARG A 111 15.96 20.76 8.97
N LYS A 112 16.13 19.73 9.78
CA LYS A 112 15.51 19.61 11.10
C LYS A 112 16.57 19.72 12.17
N THR A 113 16.48 20.78 12.96
CA THR A 113 17.37 21.05 14.10
C THR A 113 16.64 20.70 15.38
N PHE A 114 17.23 19.83 16.20
CA PHE A 114 16.69 19.46 17.51
C PHE A 114 17.60 20.06 18.57
N GLY A 115 17.24 21.22 19.12
CA GLY A 115 18.03 21.96 20.10
C GLY A 115 17.64 21.65 21.56
N PRO A 116 18.49 22.03 22.53
CA PRO A 116 18.25 21.75 23.94
C PRO A 116 17.27 22.76 24.56
N GLY A 117 17.03 23.91 23.91
CA GLY A 117 16.18 24.98 24.43
C GLY A 117 14.68 24.73 24.27
N GLU A 118 14.27 23.82 23.38
CA GLU A 118 12.85 23.60 23.07
C GLU A 118 12.38 22.20 23.48
N ILE A 119 11.48 22.14 24.47
CA ILE A 119 10.95 20.89 25.02
C ILE A 119 10.29 20.02 23.94
N GLN A 120 9.62 20.64 22.96
CA GLN A 120 8.96 19.91 21.88
C GLN A 120 9.98 19.21 20.97
N GLN A 121 11.05 19.91 20.59
CA GLN A 121 12.12 19.35 19.76
C GLN A 121 12.82 18.17 20.45
N GLN A 122 13.11 18.28 21.75
CA GLN A 122 13.68 17.16 22.51
C GLN A 122 12.74 15.96 22.58
N LYS A 123 11.43 16.19 22.72
CA LYS A 123 10.43 15.10 22.68
C LYS A 123 10.41 14.43 21.31
N MET A 124 10.51 15.20 20.22
CA MET A 124 10.59 14.66 18.85
C MET A 124 11.86 13.83 18.64
N LEU A 125 13.03 14.31 19.09
CA LEU A 125 14.28 13.56 19.01
C LEU A 125 14.19 12.22 19.76
N LYS A 126 13.64 12.22 20.99
CA LYS A 126 13.41 10.98 21.75
C LYS A 126 12.45 10.02 21.04
N ARG A 127 11.40 10.54 20.39
CA ARG A 127 10.49 9.72 19.57
C ARG A 127 11.20 9.13 18.36
N LEU A 128 12.04 9.91 17.68
CA LEU A 128 12.83 9.46 16.53
C LEU A 128 13.80 8.33 16.94
N MET A 129 14.49 8.47 18.06
CA MET A 129 15.36 7.41 18.61
C MET A 129 14.55 6.15 18.93
N LYS A 130 13.40 6.30 19.59
CA LYS A 130 12.50 5.18 19.86
C LYS A 130 12.01 4.51 18.57
N ALA A 131 11.78 5.29 17.52
CA ALA A 131 11.37 4.79 16.21
C ALA A 131 12.43 3.85 15.60
N MET A 132 13.71 4.22 15.73
CA MET A 132 14.83 3.40 15.24
C MET A 132 14.99 2.11 16.06
N VAL A 133 14.88 2.16 17.39
CA VAL A 133 14.96 0.96 18.24
C VAL A 133 13.83 -0.02 17.90
N LEU A 134 12.62 0.50 17.72
CA LEU A 134 11.44 -0.29 17.38
C LEU A 134 11.34 -0.61 15.88
N ASN A 135 12.34 -0.26 15.06
CA ASN A 135 12.34 -0.54 13.62
C ASN A 135 11.06 -0.06 12.90
N TYR A 136 10.64 1.18 13.18
CA TYR A 136 9.51 1.76 12.46
C TYR A 136 9.85 1.93 10.98
N GLN A 137 8.93 1.49 10.12
CA GLN A 137 9.06 1.55 8.67
C GLN A 137 8.23 2.69 8.10
N GLN A 138 8.78 3.34 7.08
CA GLN A 138 8.15 4.36 6.28
C GLN A 138 7.50 3.73 5.05
N HIS A 139 6.23 4.07 4.82
CA HIS A 139 5.48 3.65 3.64
C HIS A 139 5.18 4.84 2.76
N TRP A 140 5.84 4.88 1.61
CA TRP A 140 5.72 5.96 0.63
C TRP A 140 5.00 5.43 -0.61
N ILE A 141 4.29 6.30 -1.30
CA ILE A 141 3.42 5.94 -2.42
C ILE A 141 3.71 6.87 -3.59
N ILE A 142 3.96 6.30 -4.77
CA ILE A 142 4.16 6.99 -6.05
C ILE A 142 3.24 6.33 -7.09
N ASP A 143 2.40 7.11 -7.75
CA ASP A 143 1.45 6.62 -8.77
C ASP A 143 0.62 5.40 -8.32
N ASN A 144 0.11 5.46 -7.08
CA ASN A 144 -0.63 4.39 -6.40
C ASN A 144 0.16 3.09 -6.20
N MET A 145 1.49 3.10 -6.34
CA MET A 145 2.37 1.98 -6.00
C MET A 145 3.20 2.30 -4.75
N PRO A 146 3.44 1.32 -3.87
CA PRO A 146 4.34 1.53 -2.75
C PRO A 146 5.78 1.64 -3.26
N VAL A 147 6.53 2.55 -2.67
CA VAL A 147 7.98 2.62 -2.86
C VAL A 147 8.62 1.45 -2.11
N THR A 148 9.51 0.74 -2.80
CA THR A 148 10.11 -0.49 -2.26
C THR A 148 11.59 -0.36 -2.00
N LEU A 149 12.07 -0.98 -0.92
CA LEU A 149 13.49 -1.15 -0.64
C LEU A 149 13.88 -2.58 -1.03
N CYS A 150 14.71 -2.71 -2.05
CA CYS A 150 15.16 -4.01 -2.55
C CYS A 150 16.61 -4.27 -2.12
N TYR A 151 16.87 -5.47 -1.60
CA TYR A 151 18.21 -5.95 -1.29
C TYR A 151 18.38 -7.38 -1.80
N LYS A 152 19.63 -7.74 -2.09
CA LYS A 152 19.97 -9.09 -2.56
C LYS A 152 20.35 -9.94 -1.35
N ASN A 153 19.75 -11.12 -1.25
CA ASN A 153 20.14 -12.10 -0.25
C ASN A 153 21.47 -12.79 -0.63
N THR A 154 22.01 -13.60 0.28
CA THR A 154 23.21 -14.44 0.05
C THR A 154 23.10 -15.35 -1.18
N GLU A 155 21.88 -15.76 -1.55
CA GLU A 155 21.57 -16.54 -2.76
C GLU A 155 21.40 -15.67 -4.03
N ASN A 156 21.73 -14.38 -3.97
CA ASN A 156 21.57 -13.40 -5.06
C ASN A 156 20.12 -13.22 -5.56
N GLN A 157 19.14 -13.69 -4.78
CA GLN A 157 17.72 -13.41 -4.99
C GLN A 157 17.40 -12.00 -4.48
N GLU A 158 16.69 -11.22 -5.30
CA GLU A 158 16.25 -9.87 -4.95
C GLU A 158 14.97 -9.96 -4.11
N PHE A 159 15.00 -9.40 -2.90
CA PHE A 159 13.86 -9.28 -2.01
C PHE A 159 13.52 -7.80 -1.84
N CYS A 160 12.27 -7.42 -2.12
CA CYS A 160 11.77 -6.06 -2.00
C CYS A 160 10.71 -5.92 -0.90
N SER A 161 10.99 -5.10 0.11
CA SER A 161 10.01 -4.71 1.13
C SER A 161 9.22 -3.47 0.69
N ARG A 162 7.94 -3.36 1.07
CA ARG A 162 7.03 -2.23 0.73
C ARG A 162 7.23 -0.99 1.62
N GLY A 163 8.37 -0.90 2.26
CA GLY A 163 8.71 0.14 3.21
C GLY A 163 10.18 0.06 3.56
N PHE A 164 10.69 1.14 4.13
CA PHE A 164 12.08 1.25 4.54
C PHE A 164 12.16 1.84 5.95
N PRO A 165 13.13 1.41 6.76
CA PRO A 165 13.26 1.89 8.13
C PRO A 165 13.53 3.39 8.20
N VAL A 166 13.11 4.04 9.30
CA VAL A 166 13.45 5.45 9.61
C VAL A 166 14.97 5.65 9.79
N GLY A 167 15.63 4.61 10.27
CA GLY A 167 17.04 4.63 10.61
C GLY A 167 17.46 3.31 11.23
N CYS A 168 18.68 3.27 11.72
CA CYS A 168 19.25 2.11 12.38
C CYS A 168 19.83 2.48 13.73
N TYR A 169 19.74 1.54 14.68
CA TYR A 169 20.46 1.61 15.94
C TYR A 169 21.44 0.44 16.03
N VAL A 170 22.72 0.76 16.22
CA VAL A 170 23.78 -0.23 16.47
C VAL A 170 23.94 -0.36 17.98
N THR A 171 23.67 -1.55 18.51
CA THR A 171 23.75 -1.79 19.95
C THR A 171 25.19 -1.71 20.47
N LYS A 172 25.35 -1.70 21.79
CA LYS A 172 26.67 -1.77 22.44
C LYS A 172 27.47 -3.02 22.07
N SER A 173 26.77 -4.12 21.73
CA SER A 173 27.38 -5.37 21.28
C SER A 173 27.74 -5.38 19.79
N GLY A 174 27.54 -4.26 19.07
CA GLY A 174 27.82 -4.15 17.64
C GLY A 174 26.79 -4.85 16.75
N GLN A 175 25.66 -5.29 17.31
CA GLN A 175 24.57 -5.88 16.54
C GLN A 175 23.61 -4.80 16.05
N SER A 176 23.19 -4.91 14.80
CA SER A 176 22.19 -4.06 14.17
C SER A 176 21.05 -4.92 13.63
N LYS A 177 19.85 -4.35 13.48
CA LYS A 177 18.72 -5.04 12.84
C LYS A 177 18.95 -5.12 11.33
N GLU A 178 18.32 -6.11 10.69
CA GLU A 178 18.35 -6.32 9.24
C GLU A 178 17.98 -5.02 8.50
N SER A 179 18.75 -4.67 7.46
CA SER A 179 18.72 -3.40 6.66
C SER A 179 19.74 -2.32 7.05
N CYS A 180 20.55 -2.51 8.09
CA CYS A 180 21.56 -1.54 8.50
C CYS A 180 22.95 -1.81 7.90
N ASN A 181 23.14 -1.44 6.63
CA ASN A 181 24.43 -1.57 5.94
C ASN A 181 25.24 -0.27 6.02
N ILE A 182 25.64 0.12 7.23
CA ILE A 182 26.43 1.34 7.43
C ILE A 182 27.91 0.99 7.42
N ARG A 183 28.67 1.67 6.54
CA ARG A 183 30.14 1.58 6.52
C ARG A 183 30.68 2.18 7.81
N ASP A 184 31.53 1.43 8.51
CA ASP A 184 32.19 1.85 9.77
C ASP A 184 31.22 2.20 10.92
N GLY A 185 30.22 1.35 11.14
CA GLY A 185 29.26 1.47 12.23
C GLY A 185 29.93 1.48 13.61
N ARG A 186 29.87 2.63 14.29
CA ARG A 186 30.21 2.78 15.72
C ARG A 186 29.15 2.13 16.61
N ASN A 187 29.60 1.48 17.69
CA ASN A 187 28.74 0.88 18.70
C ASN A 187 27.95 1.95 19.48
N ASP A 188 26.79 1.58 20.02
CA ASP A 188 25.91 2.45 20.82
C ASP A 188 25.49 3.76 20.11
N THR A 189 25.26 3.67 18.80
CA THR A 189 25.05 4.85 17.95
C THR A 189 23.80 4.70 17.08
N PHE A 190 23.05 5.80 16.98
CA PHE A 190 21.87 5.94 16.12
C PHE A 190 22.27 6.58 14.79
N TYR A 191 21.70 6.05 13.71
CA TYR A 191 21.90 6.51 12.35
C TYR A 191 20.55 6.79 11.71
N VAL A 192 20.32 8.02 11.27
CA VAL A 192 19.09 8.41 10.58
C VAL A 192 19.28 8.24 9.07
N PHE A 193 18.28 7.66 8.39
CA PHE A 193 18.25 7.64 6.94
C PHE A 193 17.58 8.92 6.45
N ASN A 194 18.42 9.90 6.09
CA ASN A 194 18.02 11.24 5.69
C ASN A 194 18.26 11.53 4.20
N HIS A 195 19.06 10.71 3.52
CA HIS A 195 19.22 10.76 2.07
C HIS A 195 18.54 9.55 1.43
N LEU A 196 17.69 9.81 0.44
CA LEU A 196 16.95 8.77 -0.28
C LEU A 196 17.29 8.83 -1.76
N ASP A 197 17.81 7.74 -2.29
CA ASP A 197 18.06 7.60 -3.73
C ASP A 197 16.88 6.88 -4.38
N PHE A 198 16.09 7.59 -5.18
CA PHE A 198 14.93 7.05 -5.89
C PHE A 198 15.33 6.54 -7.27
N GLU A 199 14.92 5.32 -7.57
CA GLU A 199 15.00 4.73 -8.89
C GLU A 199 13.57 4.49 -9.40
N ILE A 200 13.14 5.30 -10.38
CA ILE A 200 11.81 5.24 -10.96
C ILE A 200 11.91 4.59 -12.33
N THR A 201 11.40 3.37 -12.45
CA THR A 201 11.33 2.68 -13.74
C THR A 201 10.02 3.05 -14.44
N TYR A 202 10.11 3.42 -15.72
CA TYR A 202 8.95 3.78 -16.54
C TYR A 202 8.92 3.02 -17.87
N HIS A 203 7.71 2.78 -18.35
CA HIS A 203 7.42 2.25 -19.67
C HIS A 203 7.02 3.41 -20.58
N SER A 204 7.78 3.65 -21.65
CA SER A 204 7.55 4.78 -22.56
C SER A 204 6.26 4.66 -23.37
N GLY A 205 5.89 3.43 -23.79
CA GLY A 205 4.72 3.20 -24.62
C GLY A 205 4.88 3.65 -26.07
N GLU A 206 6.11 3.98 -26.49
CA GLU A 206 6.43 4.44 -27.85
C GLU A 206 5.95 3.47 -28.95
N ALA A 207 6.05 2.16 -28.68
CA ALA A 207 5.58 1.10 -29.58
C ALA A 207 4.07 0.78 -29.42
N GLU A 208 3.37 1.46 -28.52
CA GLU A 208 1.97 1.17 -28.17
C GLU A 208 1.05 2.34 -28.56
N ALA A 209 -0.21 2.02 -28.90
CA ALA A 209 -1.16 3.02 -29.40
C ALA A 209 -1.38 4.21 -28.44
N TRP A 210 -1.31 3.97 -27.13
CA TRP A 210 -1.52 5.02 -26.12
C TRP A 210 -0.29 5.89 -25.86
N GLY A 211 0.92 5.43 -26.19
CA GLY A 211 2.17 6.17 -25.97
C GLY A 211 2.73 6.82 -27.23
N SER A 212 2.21 6.47 -28.42
CA SER A 212 2.57 7.07 -29.71
C SER A 212 2.50 8.61 -29.75
N ALA A 213 1.56 9.21 -29.00
CA ALA A 213 1.40 10.66 -28.92
C ALA A 213 2.47 11.37 -28.06
N PHE A 214 3.13 10.64 -27.15
CA PHE A 214 4.09 11.19 -26.20
C PHE A 214 5.55 10.84 -26.58
N GLY A 215 5.74 9.82 -27.41
CA GLY A 215 7.05 9.38 -27.90
C GLY A 215 8.03 9.09 -26.75
N GLU A 216 9.25 9.61 -26.86
CA GLU A 216 10.28 9.48 -25.81
C GLU A 216 10.05 10.40 -24.60
N ASN A 217 9.18 11.40 -24.73
CA ASN A 217 8.96 12.44 -23.72
C ASN A 217 7.90 12.07 -22.68
N GLY A 218 7.28 10.89 -22.79
CA GLY A 218 6.26 10.43 -21.86
C GLY A 218 6.35 8.95 -21.54
N GLY A 219 5.60 8.55 -20.53
CA GLY A 219 5.50 7.16 -20.11
C GLY A 219 4.62 6.95 -18.89
N ARG A 220 4.48 5.68 -18.51
CA ARG A 220 3.79 5.25 -17.29
C ARG A 220 4.79 4.65 -16.32
N ILE A 221 4.66 4.97 -15.03
CA ILE A 221 5.54 4.43 -14.00
C ILE A 221 5.18 2.96 -13.75
N ILE A 222 6.19 2.11 -13.75
CA ILE A 222 6.05 0.65 -13.55
C ILE A 222 6.75 0.14 -12.28
N ALA A 223 7.75 0.86 -11.77
CA ALA A 223 8.36 0.51 -10.49
C ALA A 223 8.92 1.77 -9.80
N ALA A 224 8.91 1.74 -8.48
CA ALA A 224 9.54 2.76 -7.64
C ALA A 224 10.38 2.04 -6.57
N LYS A 225 11.69 2.11 -6.73
CA LYS A 225 12.67 1.57 -5.78
C LYS A 225 13.35 2.72 -5.05
N VAL A 226 13.73 2.50 -3.80
CA VAL A 226 14.50 3.46 -3.00
C VAL A 226 15.72 2.77 -2.39
N GLN A 227 16.84 3.46 -2.37
CA GLN A 227 17.98 3.15 -1.52
C GLN A 227 18.08 4.19 -0.42
N VAL A 228 18.40 3.74 0.79
CA VAL A 228 18.45 4.59 1.97
C VAL A 228 19.88 4.80 2.40
N ASN A 229 20.24 6.06 2.63
CA ASN A 229 21.58 6.47 3.02
C ASN A 229 21.53 7.49 4.15
N SER A 230 22.62 7.59 4.91
CA SER A 230 22.81 8.61 5.94
C SER A 230 23.94 9.55 5.52
N LEU A 231 23.65 10.82 5.28
CA LEU A 231 24.61 11.82 4.78
C LEU A 231 24.54 13.11 5.59
N ASN A 232 25.65 13.58 6.15
CA ASN A 232 25.72 14.88 6.81
C ASN A 232 26.10 15.99 5.82
N SER A 233 25.33 16.15 4.75
CA SER A 233 25.60 17.15 3.71
C SER A 233 24.31 17.60 3.03
N GLU A 234 24.16 18.92 2.84
CA GLU A 234 23.07 19.50 2.04
C GLU A 234 23.28 19.29 0.53
N LYS A 235 24.51 18.99 0.11
CA LYS A 235 24.90 18.79 -1.29
C LYS A 235 25.00 17.31 -1.67
N CYS A 236 24.46 16.42 -0.83
CA CYS A 236 24.46 14.96 -1.03
C CYS A 236 25.87 14.39 -1.31
N ASP A 237 26.89 14.95 -0.65
CA ASP A 237 28.24 14.43 -0.77
C ASP A 237 28.31 13.03 -0.15
N ARG A 238 28.46 12.01 -0.99
CA ARG A 238 28.53 10.60 -0.56
C ARG A 238 29.81 10.27 0.22
N SER A 239 30.80 11.16 0.20
CA SER A 239 32.00 11.03 1.05
C SER A 239 31.81 11.62 2.45
N SER A 240 30.70 12.34 2.69
CA SER A 240 30.40 12.90 4.01
C SER A 240 30.15 11.81 5.04
N GLU A 241 30.54 12.08 6.29
CA GLU A 241 30.21 11.18 7.40
C GLU A 241 28.69 11.08 7.58
N PRO A 242 28.17 9.91 7.99
CA PRO A 242 26.75 9.74 8.25
C PRO A 242 26.30 10.61 9.43
N VAL A 243 25.01 10.98 9.44
CA VAL A 243 24.43 11.70 10.58
C VAL A 243 24.26 10.71 11.73
N THR A 244 25.06 10.89 12.76
CA THR A 244 25.08 10.01 13.93
C THR A 244 24.77 10.76 15.22
N PHE A 245 24.10 10.09 16.15
CA PHE A 245 23.88 10.62 17.50
C PHE A 245 23.78 9.49 18.51
N GLN A 246 24.07 9.80 19.77
CA GLN A 246 24.04 8.86 20.90
C GLN A 246 22.83 9.14 21.80
N SER A 247 22.53 8.21 22.72
CA SER A 247 21.48 8.38 23.74
C SER A 247 21.59 9.66 24.57
N SER A 248 22.81 10.19 24.75
CA SER A 248 23.10 11.41 25.51
C SER A 248 23.00 12.70 24.69
N THR A 249 22.92 12.60 23.36
CA THR A 249 22.95 13.75 22.46
C THR A 249 21.66 14.57 22.59
N LYS A 250 21.80 15.87 22.87
CA LYS A 250 20.67 16.81 23.01
C LYS A 250 20.50 17.74 21.81
N ASN A 251 21.54 17.85 20.98
CA ASN A 251 21.61 18.75 19.84
C ASN A 251 21.92 17.93 18.59
N VAL A 252 21.00 17.87 17.64
CA VAL A 252 21.18 17.14 16.38
C VAL A 252 20.57 17.93 15.24
N ASP A 253 21.35 18.12 14.18
CA ASP A 253 20.90 18.75 12.94
C ASP A 253 20.87 17.69 11.83
N ILE A 254 19.71 17.51 11.21
CA ILE A 254 19.49 16.47 10.20
C ILE A 254 19.07 17.16 8.88
N PRO A 255 19.96 17.21 7.86
CA PRO A 255 19.59 17.67 6.53
C PRO A 255 18.89 16.55 5.76
N TYR A 256 17.65 16.74 5.30
CA TYR A 256 16.95 15.78 4.44
C TYR A 256 17.17 16.12 2.98
N THR A 257 17.58 15.12 2.20
CA THR A 257 17.91 15.27 0.78
C THR A 257 17.43 14.04 0.00
N TYR A 258 17.30 14.17 -1.31
CA TYR A 258 17.05 13.02 -2.19
C TYR A 258 17.83 13.14 -3.49
N SER A 259 17.95 12.01 -4.18
CA SER A 259 18.31 11.91 -5.58
C SER A 259 17.21 11.15 -6.32
N VAL A 260 17.00 11.40 -7.60
CA VAL A 260 16.03 10.68 -8.42
C VAL A 260 16.64 10.35 -9.79
N LYS A 261 16.46 9.10 -10.20
CA LYS A 261 16.88 8.61 -11.51
C LYS A 261 15.72 7.89 -12.20
N PHE A 262 15.47 8.25 -13.46
CA PHE A 262 14.46 7.61 -14.30
C PHE A 262 15.10 6.54 -15.20
N ILE A 263 14.55 5.33 -15.19
CA ILE A 263 15.03 4.21 -16.00
C ILE A 263 13.94 3.77 -16.98
N LYS A 264 14.21 3.88 -18.29
CA LYS A 264 13.33 3.37 -19.35
C LYS A 264 13.42 1.84 -19.36
N ASN A 265 12.29 1.16 -19.19
CA ASN A 265 12.17 -0.28 -19.40
C ASN A 265 10.84 -0.59 -20.09
N ASN A 266 10.93 -1.03 -21.35
CA ASN A 266 9.76 -1.34 -22.17
C ASN A 266 9.40 -2.84 -22.18
N ASP A 267 10.21 -3.71 -21.56
CA ASP A 267 9.95 -5.16 -21.50
C ASP A 267 8.79 -5.49 -20.56
N ILE A 268 8.61 -4.65 -19.53
CA ILE A 268 7.54 -4.79 -18.55
C ILE A 268 6.33 -3.97 -19.01
N ARG A 269 5.20 -4.65 -19.19
CA ARG A 269 3.92 -3.98 -19.44
C ARG A 269 3.40 -3.32 -18.17
N TRP A 270 2.76 -2.16 -18.30
CA TRP A 270 2.15 -1.45 -17.17
C TRP A 270 1.17 -2.31 -16.36
N ALA A 271 0.42 -3.22 -17.01
CA ALA A 271 -0.50 -4.12 -16.33
C ALA A 271 0.19 -5.09 -15.34
N SER A 272 1.45 -5.43 -15.57
CA SER A 272 2.27 -6.34 -14.75
C SER A 272 3.13 -5.61 -13.73
N ARG A 273 2.91 -4.30 -13.51
CA ARG A 273 3.75 -3.46 -12.64
C ARG A 273 3.78 -3.90 -11.17
N TRP A 274 2.84 -4.72 -10.72
CA TRP A 274 2.80 -5.26 -9.36
C TRP A 274 3.66 -6.53 -9.17
N ASP A 275 4.11 -7.17 -10.25
CA ASP A 275 4.73 -8.50 -10.19
C ASP A 275 6.03 -8.53 -9.37
N TYR A 276 6.85 -7.47 -9.44
CA TYR A 276 8.12 -7.43 -8.71
C TYR A 276 7.92 -7.41 -7.18
N ILE A 277 6.84 -6.76 -6.72
CA ILE A 277 6.45 -6.71 -5.31
C ILE A 277 5.90 -8.07 -4.88
N LEU A 278 5.06 -8.69 -5.73
CA LEU A 278 4.43 -9.97 -5.43
C LEU A 278 5.43 -11.12 -5.38
N LYS A 279 6.44 -11.12 -6.26
CA LYS A 279 7.54 -12.11 -6.24
C LYS A 279 8.36 -12.05 -4.96
N SER A 280 8.46 -10.88 -4.35
CA SER A 280 9.20 -10.64 -3.11
C SER A 280 8.41 -10.97 -1.85
N LEU A 281 7.12 -11.28 -1.94
CA LEU A 281 6.39 -11.74 -0.76
C LEU A 281 6.95 -13.12 -0.37
N PRO A 282 7.32 -13.34 0.90
CA PRO A 282 7.65 -14.70 1.34
C PRO A 282 6.44 -15.56 0.99
N GLN A 283 6.65 -16.60 0.18
CA GLN A 283 5.60 -17.50 -0.25
C GLN A 283 4.83 -17.92 0.98
N THR A 284 3.64 -17.33 1.19
CA THR A 284 2.84 -17.62 2.36
C THR A 284 2.54 -19.09 2.23
N ARG A 285 3.19 -19.91 3.07
CA ARG A 285 2.90 -21.34 3.15
C ARG A 285 1.40 -21.42 3.38
N ILE A 286 0.66 -21.83 2.35
CA ILE A 286 -0.80 -21.89 2.38
C ILE A 286 -1.16 -22.56 3.70
N GLN A 287 -1.97 -21.89 4.53
CA GLN A 287 -2.39 -22.43 5.82
C GLN A 287 -3.44 -23.52 5.59
N TRP A 288 -3.01 -24.63 5.00
CA TRP A 288 -3.82 -25.79 4.65
C TRP A 288 -4.67 -26.28 5.81
N PHE A 289 -4.17 -26.10 7.05
CA PHE A 289 -4.89 -26.42 8.27
C PHE A 289 -6.21 -25.64 8.40
N SER A 290 -6.20 -24.32 8.15
CA SER A 290 -7.39 -23.47 8.24
C SER A 290 -8.41 -23.78 7.15
N ILE A 291 -7.95 -24.05 5.93
CA ILE A 291 -8.80 -24.42 4.79
C ILE A 291 -9.47 -25.78 5.08
N LEU A 292 -8.71 -26.79 5.49
CA LEU A 292 -9.23 -28.11 5.83
C LEU A 292 -10.25 -28.02 6.98
N ASN A 293 -9.95 -27.26 8.02
CA ASN A 293 -10.86 -27.07 9.15
C ASN A 293 -12.19 -26.44 8.72
N SER A 294 -12.14 -25.39 7.89
CA SER A 294 -13.36 -24.76 7.37
C SER A 294 -14.18 -25.73 6.48
N LEU A 295 -13.52 -26.55 5.67
CA LEU A 295 -14.17 -27.52 4.80
C LEU A 295 -14.87 -28.62 5.61
N VAL A 296 -14.25 -29.12 6.68
CA VAL A 296 -14.86 -30.11 7.59
C VAL A 296 -16.11 -29.55 8.26
N ILE A 297 -16.07 -28.30 8.74
CA ILE A 297 -17.22 -27.63 9.37
C ILE A 297 -18.38 -27.51 8.37
N VAL A 298 -18.12 -27.10 7.13
CA VAL A 298 -19.15 -26.97 6.09
C VAL A 298 -19.78 -28.33 5.75
N LEU A 299 -18.96 -29.38 5.59
CA LEU A 299 -19.48 -30.73 5.35
C LEU A 299 -20.36 -31.21 6.51
N PHE A 300 -19.93 -31.01 7.76
CA PHE A 300 -20.71 -31.43 8.92
C PHE A 300 -22.04 -30.68 9.06
N LEU A 301 -22.03 -29.34 8.90
CA LEU A 301 -23.24 -28.52 8.93
C LEU A 301 -24.20 -28.90 7.81
N SER A 302 -23.70 -29.10 6.59
CA SER A 302 -24.52 -29.54 5.46
C SER A 302 -25.13 -30.93 5.70
N GLY A 303 -24.36 -31.86 6.27
CA GLY A 303 -24.83 -33.20 6.64
C GLY A 303 -25.90 -33.16 7.73
N MET A 304 -25.74 -32.30 8.75
CA MET A 304 -26.75 -32.11 9.79
C MET A 304 -28.06 -31.55 9.22
N VAL A 305 -27.97 -30.54 8.35
CA VAL A 305 -29.15 -29.97 7.66
C VAL A 305 -29.83 -31.02 6.78
N ALA A 306 -29.06 -31.80 6.02
CA ALA A 306 -29.59 -32.87 5.19
C ALA A 306 -30.28 -33.97 6.03
N MET A 307 -29.71 -34.37 7.17
CA MET A 307 -30.34 -35.33 8.09
C MET A 307 -31.65 -34.78 8.67
N ILE A 308 -31.69 -33.51 9.06
CA ILE A 308 -32.92 -32.87 9.56
C ILE A 308 -33.98 -32.88 8.47
N LEU A 309 -33.65 -32.44 7.25
CA LEU A 309 -34.56 -32.43 6.10
C LEU A 309 -35.08 -33.83 5.75
N LEU A 310 -34.20 -34.83 5.70
CA LEU A 310 -34.59 -36.21 5.42
C LEU A 310 -35.52 -36.75 6.52
N ARG A 311 -35.24 -36.44 7.79
CA ARG A 311 -36.06 -36.87 8.92
C ARG A 311 -37.44 -36.20 8.92
N THR A 312 -37.51 -34.90 8.62
CA THR A 312 -38.79 -34.19 8.50
C THR A 312 -39.58 -34.71 7.31
N LEU A 313 -38.94 -34.90 6.16
CA LEU A 313 -39.60 -35.40 4.95
C LEU A 313 -40.12 -36.83 5.12
N HIS A 314 -39.34 -37.73 5.74
CA HIS A 314 -39.83 -39.08 6.04
C HIS A 314 -41.02 -39.06 7.00
N LYS A 315 -40.98 -38.21 8.04
CA LYS A 315 -42.08 -38.07 8.99
C LYS A 315 -43.34 -37.52 8.32
N ASP A 316 -43.19 -36.54 7.44
CA ASP A 316 -44.31 -35.95 6.71
C ASP A 316 -44.92 -36.95 5.73
N ILE A 317 -44.12 -37.68 4.94
CA ILE A 317 -44.61 -38.75 4.06
C ILE A 317 -45.35 -39.83 4.85
N ALA A 318 -44.80 -40.30 5.97
CA ALA A 318 -45.45 -41.30 6.79
C ALA A 318 -46.81 -40.82 7.34
N ARG A 319 -46.91 -39.55 7.71
CA ARG A 319 -48.16 -38.93 8.15
C ARG A 319 -49.18 -38.81 7.02
N TYR A 320 -48.76 -38.40 5.83
CA TYR A 320 -49.65 -38.31 4.67
C TYR A 320 -50.18 -39.69 4.26
N ASN A 321 -49.33 -40.72 4.23
CA ASN A 321 -49.76 -42.08 3.92
C ASN A 321 -50.78 -42.60 4.95
N GLN A 322 -50.63 -42.27 6.24
CA GLN A 322 -51.62 -42.63 7.27
C GLN A 322 -52.96 -41.88 7.12
N MET A 323 -52.94 -40.63 6.64
CA MET A 323 -54.17 -39.88 6.37
C MET A 323 -54.92 -40.47 5.17
N VAL A 324 -54.20 -40.88 4.12
CA VAL A 324 -54.79 -41.59 2.98
C VAL A 324 -55.42 -42.91 3.41
N ASP A 325 -54.72 -43.74 4.20
CA ASP A 325 -55.31 -45.00 4.73
C ASP A 325 -56.54 -44.74 5.62
N ALA A 326 -56.56 -43.63 6.37
CA ALA A 326 -57.69 -43.28 7.24
C ALA A 326 -58.90 -42.73 6.46
N ASP A 327 -58.65 -41.94 5.41
CA ASP A 327 -59.69 -41.46 4.50
C ASP A 327 -60.27 -42.64 3.69
N ASP A 328 -59.44 -43.56 3.20
CA ASP A 328 -59.87 -44.79 2.54
C ASP A 328 -60.72 -45.68 3.48
N ALA A 329 -60.32 -45.81 4.75
CA ALA A 329 -61.12 -46.51 5.76
C ALA A 329 -62.45 -45.79 6.04
N GLN A 330 -62.48 -44.47 6.04
CA GLN A 330 -63.71 -43.69 6.25
C GLN A 330 -64.65 -43.74 5.03
N GLU A 331 -64.12 -43.88 3.82
CA GLU A 331 -64.90 -44.13 2.60
C GLU A 331 -65.59 -45.51 2.63
N GLU A 332 -64.99 -46.55 3.23
CA GLU A 332 -65.63 -47.87 3.37
C GLU A 332 -66.82 -47.91 4.36
N PHE A 333 -66.88 -47.02 5.34
CA PHE A 333 -68.03 -46.88 6.25
C PHE A 333 -69.09 -45.87 5.75
N GLY A 334 -68.87 -45.29 4.57
CA GLY A 334 -69.51 -44.07 4.12
C GLY A 334 -70.55 -44.20 3.01
N TRP A 335 -71.27 -45.32 2.85
CA TRP A 335 -72.56 -45.38 2.11
C TRP A 335 -73.22 -46.78 2.14
N LYS A 336 -73.93 -47.10 3.21
CA LYS A 336 -75.11 -48.00 3.11
C LYS A 336 -76.06 -47.73 4.27
N LEU A 337 -76.79 -46.63 4.14
CA LEU A 337 -78.22 -46.63 4.43
C LEU A 337 -78.92 -47.26 3.22
#